data_AF-A0A1G1TL53-F1
#
_entry.id   AF-A0A1G1TL53-F1
#
_cell.length_a   1.000
_cell.length_b   1.000
_cell.length_c   1.000
_cell.angle_alpha   90.00
_cell.angle_beta   90.00
_cell.angle_gamma   90.00
#
_symmetry.space_group_name_H-M   'P 1'
#
loop_
_entity.id
_entity.type
_entity.pdbx_description
1 polymer ?
#
loop_
_entity_poly.entity_id
_entity_poly.type
_entity_poly.pdbx_seq_one_letter_code
_entity_poly.pdbx_strand_id
1 'polypeptide(L)' 'MEVEKPAAKRHRTKYDAAFRTEAVRRVTQDGQATTRVAQALGMSKAVLGKWVRAARPPSGPPSG' A
#
# COMPACT_ATOMS: atom_id res chain seq x y z
N MET A 1 -20.46 15.28 -12.46
CA MET A 1 -19.08 15.20 -11.97
C MET A 1 -18.83 13.74 -11.65
N GLU A 2 -18.32 12.98 -12.63
CA GLU A 2 -17.92 11.59 -12.43
C GLU A 2 -16.65 11.54 -11.58
N VAL A 3 -16.74 10.95 -10.39
CA VAL A 3 -15.78 9.94 -9.95
C VAL A 3 -16.54 8.96 -9.06
N GLU A 4 -17.22 7.99 -9.68
CA GLU A 4 -17.60 6.78 -8.95
C GLU A 4 -16.34 5.96 -8.67
N LYS A 5 -16.19 5.51 -7.42
CA LYS A 5 -15.70 4.14 -7.17
C LYS A 5 -16.20 3.64 -5.79
N PRO A 6 -17.18 2.72 -5.78
CA PRO A 6 -17.83 2.23 -4.59
C PRO A 6 -17.06 1.04 -4.00
N ALA A 7 -16.97 0.91 -2.67
CA ALA A 7 -16.79 -0.41 -2.05
C ALA A 7 -16.96 -0.39 -0.51
N ALA A 8 -18.10 -0.91 -0.10
CA ALA A 8 -18.22 -1.98 0.88
C ALA A 8 -17.79 -1.71 2.33
N LYS A 9 -18.83 -1.63 3.17
CA LYS A 9 -18.87 -2.13 4.54
C LYS A 9 -18.09 -3.46 4.67
N ARG A 10 -16.83 -3.43 5.08
CA ARG A 10 -16.11 -4.61 5.55
C ARG A 10 -15.17 -4.16 6.67
N HIS A 11 -15.45 -4.69 7.85
CA HIS A 11 -14.60 -4.72 9.06
C HIS A 11 -13.40 -3.77 9.01
N ARG A 12 -13.48 -2.69 9.80
CA ARG A 12 -12.47 -1.64 9.99
C ARG A 12 -11.12 -2.25 10.35
N THR A 13 -10.47 -2.81 9.34
CA THR A 13 -9.08 -3.21 9.37
C THR A 13 -8.36 -1.89 9.61
N LYS A 14 -7.44 -1.85 10.57
CA LYS A 14 -6.85 -0.64 11.15
C LYS A 14 -6.32 0.41 10.14
N TYR A 15 -6.24 0.07 8.85
CA TYR A 15 -5.86 0.94 7.75
C TYR A 15 -6.85 0.80 6.58
N ASP A 16 -7.29 1.95 6.06
CA ASP A 16 -8.20 2.02 4.92
C ASP A 16 -7.52 1.60 3.60
N ALA A 17 -8.31 1.13 2.63
CA ALA A 17 -7.80 0.74 1.30
C ALA A 17 -7.20 1.94 0.54
N ALA A 18 -7.78 3.13 0.69
CA ALA A 18 -7.23 4.36 0.11
C ALA A 18 -5.87 4.69 0.74
N PHE A 19 -5.78 4.54 2.07
CA PHE A 19 -4.55 4.77 2.82
C PHE A 19 -3.42 3.83 2.39
N ARG A 20 -3.72 2.53 2.24
CA ARG A 20 -2.77 1.55 1.71
C ARG A 20 -2.27 1.93 0.32
N THR A 21 -3.18 2.34 -0.57
CA THR A 21 -2.84 2.70 -1.95
C THR A 21 -1.91 3.91 -1.99
N GLU A 22 -2.19 4.94 -1.20
CA GLU A 22 -1.32 6.12 -1.12
C GLU A 22 0.05 5.79 -0.53
N ALA A 23 0.09 5.01 0.55
CA ALA A 23 1.35 4.63 1.18
C ALA A 23 2.24 3.81 0.24
N VAL A 24 1.66 2.86 -0.52
CA VAL A 24 2.38 2.09 -1.54
C VAL A 24 2.85 3.01 -2.67
N ARG A 25 2.00 3.92 -3.15
CA ARG A 25 2.32 4.87 -4.21
C ARG A 25 3.55 5.71 -3.89
N ARG A 26 3.66 6.23 -2.66
CA ARG A 26 4.82 7.01 -2.21
C ARG A 26 6.14 6.21 -2.24
N VAL A 27 6.07 4.90 -1.99
CA VAL A 27 7.26 4.04 -2.03
C VAL A 27 7.60 3.61 -3.45
N THR A 28 6.60 3.26 -4.27
CA THR A 28 6.83 2.69 -5.61
C THR A 28 6.94 3.73 -6.72
N GLN A 29 6.19 4.83 -6.65
CA GLN A 29 6.19 5.91 -7.64
C GLN A 29 7.14 7.04 -7.24
N ASP A 30 7.03 7.57 -6.02
CA ASP A 30 7.91 8.65 -5.55
C ASP A 30 9.29 8.16 -5.09
N GLY A 31 9.51 6.83 -5.05
CA GLY A 31 10.79 6.24 -4.66
C GLY A 31 11.17 6.47 -3.19
N GLN A 32 10.22 6.87 -2.34
CA GLN A 32 10.52 7.15 -0.94
C GLN A 32 10.83 5.88 -0.16
N ALA A 33 11.79 5.98 0.77
CA ALA A 33 12.13 4.85 1.64
C ALA A 33 10.92 4.41 2.48
N THR A 34 10.65 3.10 2.51
CA THR A 34 9.55 2.49 3.28
C THR A 34 9.57 2.93 4.75
N THR A 35 10.75 3.04 5.36
CA THR A 35 10.90 3.51 6.75
C THR A 35 10.39 4.94 6.92
N ARG A 36 10.75 5.85 6.01
CA ARG A 36 10.37 7.26 6.06
C ARG A 36 8.87 7.45 5.88
N VAL A 37 8.29 6.74 4.90
CA VAL A 37 6.84 6.77 4.67
C VAL A 37 6.07 6.18 5.85
N ALA A 38 6.55 5.06 6.41
CA ALA A 38 5.91 4.44 7.57
C ALA A 38 5.93 5.35 8.82
N GLN A 39 7.07 6.00 9.11
CA GLN A 39 7.19 6.96 10.21
C GLN A 39 6.29 8.18 9.99
N ALA A 40 6.30 8.77 8.80
CA ALA A 40 5.46 9.93 8.47
C ALA A 40 3.96 9.64 8.58
N LEU A 41 3.56 8.40 8.30
CA LEU A 41 2.18 7.93 8.38
C LEU A 41 1.81 7.31 9.75
N GLY A 42 2.75 7.24 10.70
CA GLY A 42 2.53 6.63 12.01
C GLY A 42 2.19 5.13 11.97
N MET A 43 2.65 4.41 10.95
CA MET A 43 2.38 2.99 10.75
C MET A 43 3.64 2.13 10.86
N SER A 44 3.47 0.82 11.05
CA SER A 44 4.59 -0.11 11.11
C SER A 44 5.22 -0.32 9.74
N LYS A 45 6.56 -0.17 9.65
CA LYS A 45 7.35 -0.45 8.44
C LYS A 45 7.08 -1.85 7.86
N ALA A 46 6.93 -2.86 8.72
CA ALA A 46 6.66 -4.24 8.30
C ALA A 46 5.34 -4.36 7.51
N VAL A 47 4.29 -3.65 7.95
CA VAL A 47 2.99 -3.64 7.28
C VAL A 47 3.11 -2.97 5.91
N LEU A 48 3.78 -1.81 5.84
CA LEU A 48 3.99 -1.11 4.57
C LEU A 48 4.85 -1.92 3.60
N GLY A 49 5.91 -2.57 4.09
CA GLY A 49 6.77 -3.44 3.27
C GLY A 49 6.01 -4.60 2.65
N LYS A 50 5.09 -5.24 3.40
CA LYS A 50 4.21 -6.29 2.87
C LYS A 50 3.29 -5.76 1.78
N TRP A 51 2.74 -4.56 1.94
CA TRP A 51 1.87 -3.96 0.93
C TRP A 51 2.62 -3.58 -0.34
N VAL A 52 3.80 -2.99 -0.22
CA VAL A 52 4.66 -2.64 -1.37
C VAL A 52 5.05 -3.90 -2.14
N ARG A 53 5.45 -4.97 -1.43
CA ARG A 53 5.81 -6.24 -2.06
C ARG A 53 4.62 -6.93 -2.74
N ALA A 54 3.42 -6.85 -2.15
CA ALA A 54 2.20 -7.38 -2.75
C ALA A 54 1.68 -6.54 -3.94
N ALA A 55 1.98 -5.24 -3.97
CA ALA A 55 1.59 -4.35 -5.06
C ALA A 55 2.57 -4.36 -6.23
N ARG A 56 3.81 -4.77 -5.99
CA ARG A 56 4.80 -4.97 -7.04
C ARG A 56 4.37 -6.22 -7.84
N PRO A 57 4.22 -6.13 -9.16
CA PRO A 57 3.92 -7.31 -9.97
C PRO A 57 5.02 -8.35 -9.73
N PRO A 58 4.70 -9.66 -9.79
CA PRO A 58 5.71 -10.71 -9.73
C PRO A 58 6.66 -10.51 -10.92
N SER A 59 7.79 -9.85 -10.66
CA SER A 59 8.89 -9.72 -11.61
C SER A 59 9.61 -11.07 -11.64
N GLY A 60 9.04 -12.03 -12.39
CA GLY A 60 9.62 -13.35 -12.66
C GLY A 60 8.68 -14.52 -12.31
N PRO A 61 8.64 -15.60 -13.13
CA PRO A 61 7.81 -16.78 -12.87
C PRO A 61 8.22 -17.48 -11.57
N PRO A 62 7.31 -18.23 -10.92
CA PRO A 62 7.65 -19.05 -9.77
C PRO A 62 8.59 -20.17 -10.25
N SER A 63 9.87 -20.03 -9.97
CA SER A 63 10.79 -21.18 -9.96
C SER A 63 10.62 -21.87 -8.60
N GLY A 64 9.99 -23.04 -8.62
CA GLY A 64 9.77 -23.90 -7.46
C GLY A 64 8.58 -24.81 -7.66
#